data_AF-A0A0T7LTD3-F1
#
_entry.id   AF-A0A0T7LTD3-F1
#
_cell.length_a   1.000
_cell.length_b   1.000
_cell.length_c   1.000
_cell.angle_alpha   90.00
_cell.angle_beta   90.00
_cell.angle_gamma   90.00
#
_symmetry.space_group_name_H-M   'P 1'
#
loop_
_entity.id
_entity.type
_entity.pdbx_description
1 polymer ?
#
loop_
_entity_poly.entity_id
_entity_poly.type
_entity_poly.pdbx_seq_one_letter_code
_entity_poly.pdbx_strand_id
1 'polypeptide(L)' 'MVHLFDSSSCAAGTEVISYQIDNGGHTWPGGRQYLPKAVIGATTRAFDGSQVIAQFFATHGRD' A
#
# COMPACT_ATOMS: atom_id res chain seq x y z
N MET A 1 7.41 -1.33 10.53
CA MET A 1 8.31 -1.27 9.36
C MET A 1 7.45 -1.41 8.11
N VAL A 2 7.89 -0.90 6.96
CA VAL A 2 7.21 -1.12 5.68
C VAL A 2 8.20 -1.84 4.77
N HIS A 3 7.78 -2.96 4.21
CA HIS A 3 8.53 -3.71 3.21
C HIS A 3 7.87 -3.51 1.84
N LEU A 4 8.70 -3.38 0.82
CA LEU A 4 8.30 -3.25 -0.56
C LEU A 4 8.80 -4.47 -1.33
N PHE A 5 7.88 -5.13 -2.03
CA PHE A 5 8.19 -6.26 -2.90
C PHE A 5 7.78 -5.89 -4.32
N ASP A 6 8.73 -6.04 -5.24
CA ASP A 6 8.52 -5.90 -6.67
C ASP A 6 8.44 -7.29 -7.31
N SER A 7 7.50 -7.45 -8.24
CA SER A 7 7.36 -8.68 -9.02
C SER A 7 6.93 -8.35 -10.45
N SER A 8 7.89 -8.40 -11.37
CA SER A 8 7.67 -8.16 -12.80
C SER A 8 7.35 -9.42 -13.62
N SER A 9 7.40 -10.61 -13.00
CA SER A 9 7.19 -11.90 -13.68
C SER A 9 5.88 -12.61 -13.29
N CYS A 10 4.82 -11.87 -12.97
CA CYS A 10 3.51 -12.48 -12.76
C CYS A 10 2.88 -12.93 -14.09
N ALA A 11 1.71 -13.60 -14.01
CA ALA A 11 1.00 -14.09 -15.18
C ALA A 11 0.87 -13.00 -16.27
N ALA A 12 1.11 -13.39 -17.52
CA ALA A 12 1.10 -12.51 -18.70
C ALA A 12 2.09 -11.31 -18.64
N GLY A 13 3.19 -11.43 -17.89
CA GLY A 13 4.17 -10.34 -17.75
C GLY A 13 3.64 -9.16 -16.94
N THR A 14 2.65 -9.41 -16.07
CA THR A 14 2.04 -8.37 -15.24
C THR A 14 3.02 -7.93 -14.15
N GLU A 15 3.18 -6.61 -14.00
CA GLU A 15 3.90 -6.03 -12.87
C GLU A 15 3.01 -5.92 -11.64
N VAL A 16 3.54 -6.31 -10.47
CA VAL A 16 2.87 -6.20 -9.18
C VAL A 16 3.84 -5.61 -8.16
N ILE A 17 3.42 -4.53 -7.51
CA ILE A 17 4.10 -3.94 -6.36
C ILE A 17 3.29 -4.24 -5.09
N SER A 18 3.90 -4.87 -4.10
CA SER A 18 3.27 -5.22 -2.82
C SER A 18 3.93 -4.48 -1.66
N TYR A 19 3.11 -3.79 -0.86
CA TYR A 19 3.52 -3.13 0.38
C TYR A 19 3.05 -3.94 1.58
N GLN A 20 3.99 -4.42 2.40
CA GLN A 20 3.69 -5.09 3.66
C GLN A 20 4.03 -4.18 4.84
N ILE A 21 3.10 -4.03 5.78
CA ILE A 21 3.27 -3.19 6.96
C ILE A 21 3.29 -4.08 8.20
N ASP A 22 4.45 -4.16 8.86
CA ASP A 22 4.57 -4.92 10.09
C ASP A 22 3.91 -4.19 11.25
N ASN A 23 3.11 -4.93 12.04
CA ASN A 23 2.32 -4.41 13.16
C ASN A 23 1.35 -3.28 12.76
N GLY A 24 0.97 -3.23 11.49
CA GLY A 24 -0.06 -2.32 10.98
C GLY A 24 -1.47 -2.76 11.37
N GLY A 25 -2.39 -1.81 11.37
CA GLY A 25 -3.81 -2.05 11.51
C GLY A 25 -4.53 -2.24 10.18
N HIS A 26 -5.75 -2.76 10.22
CA HIS A 26 -6.68 -2.84 9.09
C HIS A 26 -7.22 -1.45 8.74
N THR A 27 -6.36 -0.62 8.16
CA THR A 27 -6.59 0.81 7.93
C THR A 27 -5.90 1.27 6.65
N TRP A 28 -6.27 2.45 6.14
CA TRP A 28 -5.64 3.04 4.96
C TRP A 28 -4.34 3.78 5.31
N PRO A 29 -3.18 3.43 4.71
CA PRO A 29 -1.92 4.15 4.93
C PRO A 29 -2.03 5.65 4.64
N GLY A 30 -1.55 6.49 5.55
CA GLY A 30 -1.68 7.95 5.46
C GLY A 30 -3.06 8.50 5.87
N GLY A 31 -4.10 7.66 5.91
CA GLY A 31 -5.46 8.03 6.34
C GLY A 31 -5.59 8.31 7.84
N ARG A 32 -6.69 8.89 8.30
CA ARG A 32 -6.90 9.16 9.74
C ARG A 32 -7.07 7.87 10.54
N GLN A 33 -6.58 7.84 11.79
CA GLN A 33 -6.92 6.77 12.74
C GLN A 33 -8.37 6.98 13.20
N TYR A 34 -9.32 6.45 12.44
CA TYR A 34 -10.74 6.80 12.60
C TYR A 34 -11.48 5.98 13.66
N LEU A 35 -10.88 4.89 14.15
CA LEU A 35 -11.35 4.09 15.29
C LEU A 35 -10.20 3.79 16.27
N PRO A 36 -10.51 3.38 17.52
CA PRO A 36 -9.49 3.01 18.50
C PRO A 36 -8.54 1.94 17.99
N LYS A 37 -7.24 2.10 18.29
CA LYS A 37 -6.18 1.17 17.87
C LYS A 37 -6.41 -0.27 18.36
N ALA A 38 -7.09 -0.43 19.50
CA ALA A 38 -7.43 -1.75 20.03
C ALA A 38 -8.39 -2.55 19.13
N VAL A 39 -9.12 -1.89 18.23
CA VAL A 39 -10.11 -2.52 17.34
C VAL A 39 -9.53 -2.75 15.95
N ILE A 40 -8.91 -1.72 15.37
CA ILE A 40 -8.47 -1.74 13.97
C ILE A 40 -6.94 -1.77 13.83
N GLY A 41 -6.19 -1.82 14.92
CA GLY A 41 -4.74 -1.64 14.91
C GLY A 41 -4.30 -0.21 14.59
N ALA A 42 -2.98 -0.01 14.44
CA ALA A 42 -2.39 1.30 14.20
C ALA A 42 -2.35 1.65 12.70
N THR A 43 -2.82 2.84 12.33
CA THR A 43 -2.62 3.37 10.99
C THR A 43 -1.18 3.82 10.78
N THR A 44 -0.52 3.29 9.74
CA THR A 44 0.82 3.71 9.37
C THR A 44 0.82 5.15 8.83
N ARG A 45 1.87 5.90 9.17
CA ARG A 45 2.19 7.23 8.65
C ARG A 45 3.43 7.25 7.76
N ALA A 46 3.98 6.08 7.47
CA ALA A 46 5.22 5.95 6.71
C ALA A 46 5.08 6.37 5.25
N PHE A 47 3.88 6.29 4.68
CA PHE A 47 3.58 6.69 3.31
C PHE A 47 2.07 6.98 3.13
N ASP A 48 1.73 7.64 2.02
CA ASP A 48 0.36 7.83 1.57
C ASP A 48 -0.02 6.73 0.58
N GLY A 49 -0.99 5.88 0.94
CA GLY A 49 -1.40 4.76 0.11
C GLY A 49 -2.07 5.19 -1.20
N SER A 50 -2.83 6.28 -1.16
CA SER A 50 -3.51 6.80 -2.35
C SER A 50 -2.52 7.36 -3.37
N GLN A 51 -1.52 8.10 -2.90
CA GLN A 51 -0.48 8.66 -3.77
C GLN A 51 0.33 7.56 -4.45
N VAL A 52 0.76 6.54 -3.70
CA VAL A 52 1.56 5.42 -4.25
C VAL A 52 0.77 4.65 -5.32
N ILE A 53 -0.51 4.34 -5.04
CA ILE A 53 -1.38 3.66 -6.00
C ILE A 53 -1.57 4.53 -7.26
N ALA A 54 -1.86 5.82 -7.08
CA ALA A 54 -2.04 6.74 -8.20
C ALA A 54 -0.77 6.85 -9.06
N GLN A 55 0.40 6.91 -8.43
CA GLN A 55 1.68 6.98 -9.14
C GLN A 55 1.96 5.70 -9.93
N PHE A 56 1.68 4.52 -9.35
CA PHE A 56 1.82 3.25 -10.07
C PHE A 56 0.97 3.25 -11.36
N PHE A 57 -0.30 3.62 -11.28
CA PHE A 57 -1.14 3.62 -12.48
C PHE A 57 -0.80 4.74 -13.47
N ALA A 58 -0.30 5.89 -13.00
CA ALA A 58 0.15 6.96 -13.88
C ALA A 58 1.37 6.56 -14.74
N THR A 59 2.25 5.70 -14.23
CA THR A 59 3.40 5.17 -14.99
C THR A 59 3.07 3.91 -15.80
N HIS A 60 1.88 3.35 -15.61
CA HIS A 60 1.37 2.15 -16.30
C HIS A 60 0.10 2.46 -17.11
N GLY A 61 -0.01 3.70 -17.58
CA GLY A 61 -1.13 4.15 -18.41
C GLY A 61 -1.37 3.17 -19.56
N ARG A 62 -2.63 2.77 -19.72
CA ARG A 62 -3.07 2.01 -20.90
C ARG A 62 -3.48 3.04 -21.95
N ASP A 63 -2.95 2.89 -23.16
CA ASP A 63 -3.43 3.61 -24.34
C ASP A 63 -4.89 3.20 -24.68
#